data_AF-A0A954G9F5-F1
#
_entry.id   AF-A0A954G9F5-F1
#
_cell.length_a   1.000
_cell.length_b   1.000
_cell.length_c   1.000
_cell.angle_alpha   90.00
_cell.angle_beta   90.00
_cell.angle_gamma   90.00
#
_symmetry.space_group_name_H-M   'P 1'
#
loop_
_entity.id
_entity.type
_entity.pdbx_description
1 polymer ?
#
loop_
_entity_poly.entity_id
_entity_poly.type
_entity_poly.pdbx_seq_one_letter_code
_entity_poly.pdbx_strand_id
1 'polypeptide(L)'
;MRFHNRSTTPSYFSRRDQIRLFRLVAALGVIFLAMLYASREENWYWLTGRPADDPARQQAKEPPREIDFSVKEEAPLRPDVFRSEPKREIEAPEKVIARLESGEFDVRVDPRLLNPVSDSNLGIRSDEANAMYYLLAKATAIPQNVLEQSAEPAPPFVVVMTESPQYRGKLMTVKGSLKRLQTLPVEENRYGVESLYEGWFFSKDSGTHPWRVLCTQLPPGIPTGNDLADMPDVQITGYYFKKYGYPSAAGKLQTAPLLIARQIRWFPTAKQTAPSSSGAVKYIVSLFLVISITLAFLIWRFMVSDQKFARSRTAKLMQRPDMSMDSLKDIKTVDINDVLKQMGQQKEDPPAGSDKPDNQK
;
A
#
# COMPACT_ATOMS: atom_id res chain seq x y z
N MET A 1 -24.20 -64.40 40.05
CA MET A 1 -24.00 -62.92 40.15
C MET A 1 -24.23 -62.29 38.78
N ARG A 2 -24.69 -61.03 38.70
CA ARG A 2 -24.79 -60.29 37.42
C ARG A 2 -23.67 -59.25 37.36
N PHE A 3 -22.80 -59.33 36.36
CA PHE A 3 -21.91 -58.24 35.97
C PHE A 3 -22.58 -57.41 34.88
N HIS A 4 -22.35 -56.10 34.88
CA HIS A 4 -22.73 -55.21 33.77
C HIS A 4 -21.46 -54.50 33.31
N ASN A 5 -21.00 -54.84 32.11
CA ASN A 5 -19.85 -54.20 31.50
C ASN A 5 -20.36 -53.13 30.53
N ARG A 6 -20.04 -51.86 30.78
CA ARG A 6 -20.30 -50.74 29.87
C ARG A 6 -18.98 -50.04 29.57
N SER A 7 -18.36 -50.39 28.45
CA SER A 7 -17.28 -49.60 27.87
C SER A 7 -17.84 -48.22 27.49
N THR A 8 -17.22 -47.16 27.99
CA THR A 8 -17.51 -45.78 27.57
C THR A 8 -16.27 -45.24 26.88
N THR A 9 -16.37 -45.00 25.57
CA THR A 9 -15.31 -44.33 24.81
C THR A 9 -15.24 -42.85 25.22
N PRO A 10 -14.05 -42.23 25.25
CA PRO A 10 -13.92 -40.81 25.59
C PRO A 10 -14.72 -39.92 24.63
N SER A 11 -15.74 -39.23 25.14
CA SER A 11 -16.65 -38.43 24.30
C SER A 11 -16.08 -37.03 24.04
N TYR A 12 -15.18 -36.94 23.05
CA TYR A 12 -14.62 -35.67 22.56
C TYR A 12 -15.67 -34.70 21.96
N PHE A 13 -16.92 -35.14 21.79
CA PHE A 13 -18.05 -34.35 21.28
C PHE A 13 -18.90 -33.69 22.39
N SER A 14 -18.43 -33.70 23.63
CA SER A 14 -19.00 -32.89 24.72
C SER A 14 -19.05 -31.40 24.32
N ARG A 15 -20.22 -30.76 24.47
CA ARG A 15 -20.39 -29.30 24.23
C ARG A 15 -19.38 -28.45 24.99
N ARG A 16 -18.92 -28.89 26.17
CA ARG A 16 -17.92 -28.16 26.98
C ARG A 16 -16.52 -28.24 26.36
N ASP A 17 -16.19 -29.35 25.73
CA ASP A 17 -14.87 -29.60 25.12
C ASP A 17 -14.79 -29.06 23.70
N GLN A 18 -15.89 -29.07 22.95
CA GLN A 18 -16.03 -28.30 21.71
C GLN A 18 -15.81 -26.79 21.94
N ILE A 19 -16.36 -26.22 23.02
CA ILE A 19 -16.14 -24.81 23.39
C ILE A 19 -14.68 -24.55 23.81
N ARG A 20 -14.01 -25.52 24.46
CA ARG A 20 -12.57 -25.43 24.77
C ARG A 20 -11.72 -25.42 23.50
N LEU A 21 -11.97 -26.36 22.59
CA LEU A 21 -11.25 -26.47 21.32
C LEU A 21 -11.45 -25.22 20.44
N PHE A 22 -12.69 -24.76 20.29
CA PHE A 22 -13.02 -23.56 19.52
C PHE A 22 -12.31 -22.31 20.06
N ARG A 23 -12.23 -22.14 21.38
CA ARG A 23 -11.50 -21.02 22.00
C ARG A 23 -9.99 -21.08 21.75
N LEU A 24 -9.39 -22.27 21.76
CA LEU A 24 -7.98 -22.46 21.41
C LEU A 24 -7.70 -22.12 19.95
N VAL A 25 -8.52 -22.62 19.02
CA VAL A 25 -8.40 -22.33 17.58
C VAL A 25 -8.63 -20.84 17.30
N ALA A 26 -9.63 -20.21 17.94
CA ALA A 26 -9.88 -18.77 17.80
C ALA A 26 -8.72 -17.92 18.34
N ALA A 27 -8.16 -18.25 19.50
CA ALA A 27 -6.99 -17.56 20.04
C ALA A 27 -5.76 -17.69 19.13
N LEU A 28 -5.51 -18.88 18.60
CA LEU A 28 -4.41 -19.14 17.67
C LEU A 28 -4.61 -18.41 16.33
N GLY A 29 -5.85 -18.33 15.83
CA GLY A 29 -6.21 -17.52 14.67
C GLY A 29 -5.98 -16.02 14.87
N VAL A 30 -6.31 -15.47 16.05
CA VAL A 30 -6.02 -14.06 16.40
C VAL A 30 -4.51 -13.81 16.48
N ILE A 31 -3.74 -14.73 17.07
CA ILE A 31 -2.26 -14.65 17.11
C ILE A 31 -1.67 -14.68 15.69
N PHE A 32 -2.18 -15.57 14.82
CA PHE A 32 -1.72 -15.66 13.44
C PHE A 32 -2.07 -14.40 12.62
N LEU A 33 -3.27 -13.84 12.81
CA LEU A 33 -3.66 -12.57 12.18
C LEU A 33 -2.78 -11.41 12.67
N ALA A 34 -2.45 -11.38 13.97
CA ALA A 34 -1.53 -10.39 14.53
C ALA A 34 -0.11 -10.54 13.99
N MET A 35 0.39 -11.77 13.81
CA MET A 35 1.67 -12.04 13.14
C MET A 35 1.68 -11.57 11.67
N LEU A 36 0.63 -11.84 10.90
CA LEU A 36 0.50 -11.40 9.50
C LEU A 36 0.37 -9.86 9.36
N TYR A 37 -0.09 -9.17 10.40
CA TYR A 37 -0.09 -7.72 10.45
C TYR A 37 1.27 -7.17 10.89
N ALA A 38 1.91 -7.79 11.89
CA ALA A 38 3.21 -7.40 12.42
C ALA A 38 4.39 -7.76 11.52
N SER A 39 4.24 -8.68 10.56
CA SER A 39 5.31 -9.05 9.60
C SER A 39 5.51 -8.03 8.48
N ARG A 40 4.68 -6.98 8.38
CA ARG A 40 4.87 -5.88 7.42
C ARG A 40 5.79 -4.83 8.01
N GLU A 41 6.96 -4.63 7.40
CA GLU A 41 7.96 -3.65 7.85
C GLU A 41 7.41 -2.23 7.97
N GLU A 42 6.52 -1.84 7.05
CA GLU A 42 5.83 -0.54 7.03
C GLU A 42 5.10 -0.23 8.36
N ASN A 43 4.55 -1.24 9.03
CA ASN A 43 3.81 -1.10 10.29
C ASN A 43 4.72 -0.79 11.49
N TRP A 44 6.05 -0.80 11.33
CA TRP A 44 7.03 -0.48 12.37
C TRP A 44 7.72 0.88 12.19
N TYR A 45 7.57 1.55 11.05
CA TYR A 45 8.24 2.83 10.76
C TYR A 45 7.83 3.99 11.69
N TRP A 46 6.77 3.85 12.49
CA TRP A 46 6.40 4.80 13.54
C TRP A 46 7.22 4.62 14.84
N LEU A 47 7.79 3.43 15.06
CA LEU A 47 8.57 3.07 16.25
C LEU A 47 10.07 3.19 16.01
N THR A 48 10.55 2.73 14.85
CA THR A 48 11.98 2.77 14.46
C THR A 48 12.33 3.97 13.57
N GLY A 49 11.33 4.71 13.09
CA GLY A 49 11.49 5.66 11.99
C GLY A 49 11.56 4.96 10.62
N ARG A 50 11.47 5.74 9.53
CA ARG A 50 11.87 5.22 8.21
C ARG A 50 13.39 4.97 8.21
N PRO A 51 13.86 3.83 7.68
CA PRO A 51 15.28 3.44 7.74
C PRO A 51 16.20 4.51 7.15
N ALA A 52 17.43 4.58 7.68
CA ALA A 52 18.44 5.53 7.22
C ALA A 52 18.94 5.22 5.79
N ASP A 53 18.75 3.97 5.36
CA ASP A 53 19.18 3.40 4.08
C ASP A 53 18.10 3.44 2.99
N ASP A 54 17.06 4.27 3.18
CA ASP A 54 16.23 4.77 2.08
C ASP A 54 17.16 5.36 1.00
N PRO A 55 17.14 4.88 -0.26
CA PRO A 55 18.05 5.34 -1.30
C PRO A 55 17.89 6.84 -1.58
N ALA A 56 16.73 7.44 -1.32
CA ALA A 56 16.54 8.89 -1.41
C ALA A 56 17.33 9.66 -0.33
N ARG A 57 17.51 9.08 0.87
CA ARG A 57 18.36 9.64 1.94
C ARG A 57 19.84 9.35 1.73
N GLN A 58 20.19 8.20 1.16
CA GLN A 58 21.59 7.90 0.82
C GLN A 58 22.10 8.84 -0.29
N GLN A 59 21.30 9.09 -1.34
CA GLN A 59 21.65 10.07 -2.39
C GLN A 59 21.75 11.52 -1.85
N ALA A 60 21.00 11.86 -0.80
CA ALA A 60 21.09 13.17 -0.13
C ALA A 60 22.28 13.30 0.87
N LYS A 61 23.09 12.25 1.05
CA LYS A 61 24.28 12.25 1.93
C LYS A 61 25.61 12.32 1.19
N GLU A 62 25.64 12.06 -0.12
CA GLU A 62 26.83 12.37 -0.92
C GLU A 62 26.99 13.90 -0.95
N PRO A 63 28.16 14.47 -0.59
CA PRO A 63 28.39 15.90 -0.77
C PRO A 63 28.28 16.22 -2.26
N PRO A 64 27.55 17.29 -2.65
CA PRO A 64 27.38 17.61 -4.06
C PRO A 64 28.74 17.83 -4.69
N ARG A 65 29.08 17.03 -5.70
CA ARG A 65 30.27 17.29 -6.50
C ARG A 65 30.08 18.66 -7.15
N GLU A 66 31.07 19.52 -6.98
CA GLU A 66 31.11 20.85 -7.56
C GLU A 66 31.36 20.70 -9.07
N ILE A 67 30.27 20.43 -9.81
CA ILE A 67 30.27 20.43 -11.26
C ILE A 67 30.33 21.89 -11.70
N ASP A 68 31.37 22.23 -12.45
CA ASP A 68 31.46 23.52 -13.12
C ASP A 68 30.34 23.63 -14.17
N PHE A 69 29.26 24.34 -13.81
CA PHE A 69 28.14 24.66 -14.69
C PHE A 69 28.40 25.90 -15.56
N SER A 70 29.59 26.51 -15.47
CA SER A 70 29.98 27.61 -16.34
C SER A 70 29.91 27.15 -17.79
N VAL A 71 29.15 27.87 -18.62
CA VAL A 71 29.29 27.73 -20.07
C VAL A 71 30.71 28.18 -20.38
N LYS A 72 31.58 27.23 -20.74
CA LYS A 72 32.92 27.55 -21.23
C LYS A 72 32.74 28.45 -22.45
N GLU A 73 33.15 29.70 -22.33
CA GLU A 73 33.18 30.62 -23.46
C GLU A 73 34.01 29.96 -24.57
N GLU A 74 33.33 29.63 -25.67
CA GLU A 74 33.99 28.95 -26.77
C GLU A 74 35.02 29.92 -27.37
N ALA A 75 36.27 29.44 -27.49
CA ALA A 75 37.39 30.28 -27.87
C ALA A 75 37.06 31.10 -29.14
N PRO A 76 37.40 32.41 -29.17
CA PRO A 76 36.99 33.30 -30.23
C PRO A 76 37.40 32.72 -31.60
N LEU A 77 36.45 32.78 -32.54
CA LEU A 77 36.62 32.21 -33.86
C LEU A 77 37.88 32.77 -34.53
N ARG A 78 38.62 31.90 -35.23
CA ARG A 78 39.79 32.33 -36.02
C ARG A 78 39.32 33.30 -37.12
N PRO A 79 40.17 34.25 -37.58
CA PRO A 79 39.76 35.30 -38.53
C PRO A 79 39.03 34.80 -39.78
N ASP A 80 39.37 33.60 -40.26
CA ASP A 80 38.81 33.00 -41.48
C ASP A 80 37.69 31.97 -41.23
N VAL A 81 37.24 31.81 -39.97
CA VAL A 81 36.23 30.80 -39.57
C VAL A 81 34.96 31.50 -39.13
N PHE A 82 33.98 31.62 -40.03
CA PHE A 82 32.62 31.97 -39.65
C PHE A 82 31.86 30.72 -39.19
N ARG A 83 31.09 30.84 -38.10
CA ARG A 83 30.05 29.85 -37.75
C ARG A 83 28.75 30.31 -38.37
N SER A 84 28.26 29.57 -39.36
CA SER A 84 26.85 29.66 -39.76
C SER A 84 25.98 29.14 -38.61
N GLU A 85 25.16 29.99 -38.00
CA GLU A 85 23.98 29.47 -37.29
C GLU A 85 23.14 28.68 -38.30
N PRO A 86 22.55 27.53 -37.91
CA PRO A 86 21.64 26.82 -38.80
C PRO A 86 20.47 27.75 -39.12
N LYS A 87 20.28 28.04 -40.41
CA LYS A 87 19.22 28.94 -40.89
C LYS A 87 17.89 28.50 -40.28
N ARG A 88 17.25 29.40 -39.50
CA ARG A 88 15.94 29.14 -38.89
C ARG A 88 14.96 28.70 -39.97
N GLU A 89 14.65 27.40 -39.97
CA GLU A 89 13.91 26.79 -41.07
C GLU A 89 12.44 27.23 -41.08
N ILE A 90 11.91 27.54 -39.89
CA ILE A 90 10.68 28.30 -39.68
C ILE A 90 10.90 29.28 -38.53
N GLU A 91 10.54 30.55 -38.73
CA GLU A 91 10.34 31.47 -37.61
C GLU A 91 8.94 31.29 -37.02
N ALA A 92 8.84 31.25 -35.69
CA ALA A 92 7.53 31.14 -35.03
C ALA A 92 6.64 32.35 -35.38
N PRO A 93 5.35 32.13 -35.70
CA PRO A 93 4.50 33.16 -36.28
C PRO A 93 4.31 34.33 -35.33
N GLU A 94 4.38 35.55 -35.86
CA GLU A 94 4.28 36.81 -35.09
C GLU A 94 3.05 36.88 -34.19
N LYS A 95 1.95 36.22 -34.59
CA LYS A 95 0.68 36.20 -33.85
C LYS A 95 0.23 34.77 -33.58
N VAL A 96 -0.27 34.54 -32.38
CA VAL A 96 -0.80 33.25 -31.92
C VAL A 96 -2.15 32.98 -32.58
N ILE A 97 -2.22 31.95 -33.41
CA ILE A 97 -3.48 31.41 -33.93
C ILE A 97 -4.02 30.42 -32.90
N ALA A 98 -5.03 30.85 -32.15
CA ALA A 98 -5.74 30.06 -31.14
C ALA A 98 -7.17 29.67 -31.54
N ARG A 99 -7.68 30.21 -32.67
CA ARG A 99 -9.03 29.97 -33.18
C ARG A 99 -9.00 29.87 -34.71
N LEU A 100 -9.72 28.91 -35.25
CA LEU A 100 -9.91 28.67 -36.68
C LEU A 100 -10.97 29.62 -37.26
N GLU A 101 -11.03 29.73 -38.58
CA GLU A 101 -12.07 30.48 -39.30
C GLU A 101 -13.49 29.96 -39.00
N SER A 102 -13.63 28.68 -38.64
CA SER A 102 -14.87 28.05 -38.18
C SER A 102 -15.35 28.54 -36.79
N GLY A 103 -14.53 29.31 -36.08
CA GLY A 103 -14.79 29.73 -34.70
C GLY A 103 -14.34 28.73 -33.62
N GLU A 104 -13.95 27.51 -34.00
CA GLU A 104 -13.41 26.48 -33.11
C GLU A 104 -11.99 26.84 -32.63
N PHE A 105 -11.62 26.44 -31.41
CA PHE A 105 -10.27 26.68 -30.88
C PHE A 105 -9.26 25.69 -31.48
N ASP A 106 -8.21 26.20 -32.12
CA ASP A 106 -7.12 25.35 -32.59
C ASP A 106 -6.21 24.96 -31.42
N VAL A 107 -6.45 23.79 -30.85
CA VAL A 107 -5.60 23.19 -29.82
C VAL A 107 -4.31 22.56 -30.37
N ARG A 108 -4.11 22.46 -31.69
CA ARG A 108 -2.95 21.77 -32.27
C ARG A 108 -1.74 22.70 -32.40
N VAL A 109 -0.57 22.10 -32.52
CA VAL A 109 0.71 22.80 -32.75
C VAL A 109 1.32 22.20 -34.00
N ASP A 110 1.77 23.03 -34.94
CA ASP A 110 2.61 22.55 -36.05
C ASP A 110 3.93 22.04 -35.45
N PRO A 111 4.28 20.73 -35.58
CA PRO A 111 5.49 20.17 -35.01
C PRO A 111 6.76 20.90 -35.46
N ARG A 112 6.75 21.50 -36.66
CA ARG A 112 7.90 22.21 -37.24
C ARG A 112 8.32 23.43 -36.42
N LEU A 113 7.39 24.06 -35.70
CA LEU A 113 7.69 25.16 -34.76
C LEU A 113 8.58 24.69 -33.59
N LEU A 114 8.64 23.38 -33.36
CA LEU A 114 9.39 22.74 -32.28
C LEU A 114 10.59 21.93 -32.80
N ASN A 115 10.97 22.11 -34.08
CA ASN A 115 12.21 21.59 -34.66
C ASN A 115 13.49 22.08 -33.94
N PRO A 116 13.61 23.35 -33.51
CA PRO A 116 14.81 23.82 -32.78
C PRO A 116 14.96 23.19 -31.39
N VAL A 117 13.90 22.60 -30.84
CA VAL A 117 13.87 22.11 -29.47
C VAL A 117 14.71 20.85 -29.34
N SER A 118 15.59 20.79 -28.35
CA SER A 118 16.59 19.74 -28.21
C SER A 118 16.61 19.15 -26.79
N ASP A 119 16.40 17.84 -26.71
CA ASP A 119 16.18 17.10 -25.46
C ASP A 119 17.45 16.93 -24.62
N SER A 120 17.27 16.75 -23.32
CA SER A 120 18.31 16.51 -22.30
C SER A 120 19.27 17.68 -22.05
N ASN A 121 19.19 18.78 -22.82
CA ASN A 121 19.92 20.01 -22.53
C ASN A 121 19.51 20.61 -21.17
N LEU A 122 20.50 21.15 -20.46
CA LEU A 122 20.31 21.99 -19.28
C LEU A 122 19.66 23.32 -19.69
N GLY A 123 18.60 23.73 -18.99
CA GLY A 123 17.93 24.99 -19.26
C GLY A 123 17.06 25.01 -20.52
N ILE A 124 16.61 26.19 -20.88
CA ILE A 124 15.91 26.50 -22.14
C ILE A 124 16.82 27.45 -22.89
N ARG A 125 17.14 27.11 -24.14
CA ARG A 125 18.11 27.86 -24.95
C ARG A 125 17.41 29.04 -25.66
N SER A 126 18.17 30.02 -26.14
CA SER A 126 17.62 31.24 -26.77
C SER A 126 16.89 30.99 -28.11
N ASP A 127 17.27 29.94 -28.83
CA ASP A 127 16.57 29.38 -29.99
C ASP A 127 15.26 28.67 -29.58
N GLU A 128 15.25 27.97 -28.45
CA GLU A 128 14.05 27.32 -27.87
C GLU A 128 13.06 28.31 -27.25
N ALA A 129 13.53 29.44 -26.69
CA ALA A 129 12.72 30.39 -25.93
C ALA A 129 11.54 30.96 -26.74
N ASN A 130 11.74 31.25 -28.03
CA ASN A 130 10.69 31.72 -28.92
C ASN A 130 9.55 30.69 -29.08
N ALA A 131 9.88 29.39 -29.12
CA ALA A 131 8.90 28.32 -29.18
C ALA A 131 8.18 28.10 -27.83
N MET A 132 8.92 28.24 -26.71
CA MET A 132 8.33 28.21 -25.37
C MET A 132 7.30 29.33 -25.17
N TYR A 133 7.66 30.58 -25.47
CA TYR A 133 6.74 31.71 -25.30
C TYR A 133 5.53 31.63 -26.26
N TYR A 134 5.72 31.13 -27.49
CA TYR A 134 4.60 30.83 -28.38
C TYR A 134 3.61 29.82 -27.77
N LEU A 135 4.11 28.73 -27.17
CA LEU A 135 3.26 27.74 -26.50
C LEU A 135 2.58 28.29 -25.23
N LEU A 136 3.28 29.10 -24.43
CA LEU A 136 2.70 29.76 -23.25
C LEU A 136 1.55 30.70 -23.67
N ALA A 137 1.76 31.50 -24.71
CA ALA A 137 0.74 32.40 -25.24
C ALA A 137 -0.42 31.64 -25.91
N LYS A 138 -0.16 30.54 -26.64
CA LYS A 138 -1.21 29.68 -27.19
C LYS A 138 -2.07 29.00 -26.11
N ALA A 139 -1.45 28.45 -25.07
CA ALA A 139 -2.19 27.94 -23.91
C ALA A 139 -2.99 29.04 -23.19
N THR A 140 -2.46 30.27 -23.12
CA THR A 140 -3.13 31.42 -22.49
C THR A 140 -4.30 31.97 -23.32
N ALA A 141 -4.25 31.84 -24.65
CA ALA A 141 -5.32 32.25 -25.56
C ALA A 141 -6.51 31.26 -25.61
N ILE A 142 -6.30 29.99 -25.25
CA ILE A 142 -7.35 28.95 -25.24
C ILE A 142 -7.95 28.81 -23.83
N PRO A 143 -9.29 28.72 -23.67
CA PRO A 143 -9.92 28.48 -22.38
C PRO A 143 -9.50 27.13 -21.76
N GLN A 144 -9.25 27.12 -20.45
CA GLN A 144 -8.79 25.92 -19.74
C GLN A 144 -9.71 24.70 -19.93
N ASN A 145 -11.03 24.90 -19.93
CA ASN A 145 -11.99 23.81 -20.12
C ASN A 145 -11.90 23.18 -21.52
N VAL A 146 -11.49 23.94 -22.54
CA VAL A 146 -11.27 23.42 -23.90
C VAL A 146 -9.97 22.61 -23.93
N LEU A 147 -8.89 23.13 -23.34
CA LEU A 147 -7.64 22.37 -23.19
C LEU A 147 -7.88 21.05 -22.44
N GLU A 148 -8.62 21.05 -21.33
CA GLU A 148 -8.93 19.86 -20.53
C GLU A 148 -9.89 18.88 -21.24
N GLN A 149 -10.71 19.33 -22.20
CA GLN A 149 -11.58 18.47 -23.00
C GLN A 149 -10.87 17.88 -24.23
N SER A 150 -9.91 18.59 -24.81
CA SER A 150 -9.13 18.15 -25.98
C SER A 150 -7.85 17.39 -25.63
N ALA A 151 -7.50 17.28 -24.34
CA ALA A 151 -6.29 16.62 -23.87
C ALA A 151 -6.54 15.16 -23.45
N GLU A 152 -5.82 14.23 -24.07
CA GLU A 152 -5.74 12.85 -23.57
C GLU A 152 -4.94 12.78 -22.25
N PRO A 153 -5.16 11.76 -21.41
CA PRO A 153 -4.24 11.43 -20.31
C PRO A 153 -2.83 11.17 -20.87
N ALA A 154 -1.81 11.67 -20.19
CA ALA A 154 -0.42 11.43 -20.63
C ALA A 154 -0.09 9.93 -20.63
N PRO A 155 0.75 9.46 -21.58
CA PRO A 155 1.32 8.12 -21.52
C PRO A 155 2.18 7.94 -20.26
N PRO A 156 2.52 6.68 -19.89
CA PRO A 156 3.37 6.41 -18.74
C PRO A 156 4.70 7.18 -18.81
N PHE A 157 5.17 7.68 -17.67
CA PHE A 157 6.36 8.51 -17.53
C PHE A 157 7.58 7.97 -18.29
N VAL A 158 7.83 6.66 -18.18
CA VAL A 158 8.95 5.97 -18.84
C VAL A 158 8.84 6.02 -20.37
N VAL A 159 7.62 5.92 -20.92
CA VAL A 159 7.37 6.03 -22.36
C VAL A 159 7.66 7.45 -22.83
N VAL A 160 7.07 8.45 -22.16
CA VAL A 160 7.28 9.88 -22.48
C VAL A 160 8.77 10.28 -22.37
N MET A 161 9.51 9.70 -21.43
CA MET A 161 10.95 9.97 -21.27
C MET A 161 11.84 9.23 -22.28
N THR A 162 11.41 8.06 -22.78
CA THR A 162 12.14 7.28 -23.79
C THR A 162 11.91 7.84 -25.19
N GLU A 163 10.64 8.10 -25.52
CA GLU A 163 10.15 8.49 -26.84
C GLU A 163 9.89 10.02 -26.96
N SER A 164 10.47 10.83 -26.08
CA SER A 164 10.28 12.30 -25.97
C SER A 164 10.01 13.05 -27.29
N PRO A 165 10.80 12.88 -28.38
CA PRO A 165 10.52 13.55 -29.66
C PRO A 165 9.13 13.26 -30.26
N GLN A 166 8.58 12.06 -30.03
CA GLN A 166 7.24 11.67 -30.50
C GLN A 166 6.10 12.40 -29.77
N TYR A 167 6.35 12.97 -28.58
CA TYR A 167 5.34 13.65 -27.77
C TYR A 167 5.42 15.18 -27.84
N ARG A 168 6.46 15.71 -28.47
CA ARG A 168 6.68 17.15 -28.66
C ARG A 168 5.50 17.82 -29.36
N GLY A 169 4.95 18.86 -28.74
CA GLY A 169 3.77 19.60 -29.20
C GLY A 169 2.42 18.91 -28.94
N LYS A 170 2.39 17.68 -28.39
CA LYS A 170 1.12 17.03 -28.01
C LYS A 170 0.58 17.64 -26.72
N LEU A 171 -0.71 17.97 -26.74
CA LEU A 171 -1.48 18.39 -25.57
C LEU A 171 -1.83 17.15 -24.73
N MET A 172 -1.49 17.15 -23.44
CA MET A 172 -1.73 16.03 -22.53
C MET A 172 -2.09 16.49 -21.12
N THR A 173 -2.78 15.62 -20.38
CA THR A 173 -3.15 15.83 -18.97
C THR A 173 -2.40 14.87 -18.05
N VAL A 174 -1.67 15.42 -17.08
CA VAL A 174 -1.00 14.67 -16.00
C VAL A 174 -1.68 14.99 -14.66
N LYS A 175 -1.78 14.00 -13.78
CA LYS A 175 -2.21 14.16 -12.38
C LYS A 175 -1.07 13.75 -11.46
N GLY A 176 -0.88 14.49 -10.38
CA GLY A 176 0.22 14.27 -9.45
C GLY A 176 0.21 15.22 -8.26
N SER A 177 1.24 15.11 -7.42
CA SER A 177 1.34 15.87 -6.17
C SER A 177 2.49 16.88 -6.26
N LEU A 178 2.19 18.15 -5.99
CA LEU A 178 3.05 19.30 -6.25
C LEU A 178 4.11 19.48 -5.16
N LYS A 179 5.40 19.37 -5.50
CA LYS A 179 6.52 19.47 -4.55
C LYS A 179 7.12 20.88 -4.47
N ARG A 180 7.10 21.64 -5.56
CA ARG A 180 7.63 23.02 -5.65
C ARG A 180 6.75 23.84 -6.56
N LEU A 181 6.55 25.10 -6.20
CA LEU A 181 5.90 26.09 -7.07
C LEU A 181 6.49 27.48 -6.80
N GLN A 182 7.11 28.08 -7.81
CA GLN A 182 7.78 29.38 -7.70
C GLN A 182 7.51 30.26 -8.92
N THR A 183 7.62 31.57 -8.75
CA THR A 183 7.68 32.53 -9.87
C THR A 183 9.06 32.50 -10.51
N LEU A 184 9.15 32.56 -11.84
CA LEU A 184 10.39 32.80 -12.56
C LEU A 184 10.40 34.24 -13.11
N PRO A 185 11.58 34.86 -13.29
CA PRO A 185 11.68 36.07 -14.09
C PRO A 185 11.22 35.77 -15.52
N VAL A 186 10.62 36.78 -16.16
CA VAL A 186 10.18 36.70 -17.56
C VAL A 186 11.12 37.53 -18.41
N GLU A 187 11.61 36.96 -19.51
CA GLU A 187 12.43 37.67 -20.48
C GLU A 187 11.54 38.41 -21.48
N GLU A 188 12.08 39.46 -22.11
CA GLU A 188 11.37 40.22 -23.13
C GLU A 188 10.97 39.30 -24.30
N ASN A 189 9.67 39.23 -24.58
CA ASN A 189 9.11 38.29 -25.54
C ASN A 189 8.01 38.94 -26.39
N ARG A 190 8.02 38.63 -27.70
CA ARG A 190 7.08 39.18 -28.70
C ARG A 190 5.60 38.81 -28.50
N TYR A 191 5.28 37.99 -27.49
CA TYR A 191 3.97 37.37 -27.31
C TYR A 191 3.18 37.91 -26.12
N GLY A 192 3.71 38.90 -25.37
CA GLY A 192 3.01 39.51 -24.24
C GLY A 192 2.84 38.57 -23.05
N VAL A 193 3.74 37.61 -22.85
CA VAL A 193 3.78 36.83 -21.59
C VAL A 193 4.42 37.72 -20.53
N GLU A 194 3.66 38.08 -19.50
CA GLU A 194 4.09 38.96 -18.38
C GLU A 194 4.37 38.19 -17.08
N SER A 195 3.89 36.95 -16.97
CA SER A 195 4.02 36.11 -15.76
C SER A 195 4.38 34.68 -16.14
N LEU A 196 5.35 34.11 -15.40
CA LEU A 196 5.81 32.75 -15.58
C LEU A 196 6.00 32.08 -14.21
N TYR A 197 5.39 30.91 -14.04
CA TYR A 197 5.47 30.11 -12.82
C TYR A 197 5.99 28.72 -13.15
N GLU A 198 6.95 28.25 -12.37
CA GLU A 198 7.53 26.92 -12.45
C GLU A 198 6.99 26.04 -11.33
N GLY A 199 6.31 24.95 -11.72
CA GLY A 199 5.94 23.87 -10.83
C GLY A 199 6.82 22.63 -11.04
N TRP A 200 7.15 21.93 -9.95
CA TRP A 200 7.68 20.57 -9.99
C TRP A 200 6.76 19.65 -9.21
N PHE A 201 6.38 18.52 -9.81
CA PHE A 201 5.37 17.61 -9.26
C PHE A 201 5.68 16.15 -9.62
N PHE A 202 5.16 15.20 -8.86
CA PHE A 202 5.36 13.77 -9.12
C PHE A 202 4.05 13.14 -9.59
N SER A 203 4.07 12.42 -10.71
CA SER A 203 2.93 11.57 -11.10
C SER A 203 3.00 10.25 -10.35
N LYS A 204 1.89 9.51 -10.29
CA LYS A 204 1.79 8.22 -9.60
C LYS A 204 2.83 7.18 -10.06
N ASP A 205 3.32 7.32 -11.29
CA ASP A 205 4.22 6.42 -12.00
C ASP A 205 5.64 6.96 -12.24
N SER A 206 5.94 8.23 -11.91
CA SER A 206 7.29 8.79 -12.09
C SER A 206 8.25 8.49 -10.93
N GLY A 207 7.73 8.01 -9.79
CA GLY A 207 8.51 7.60 -8.63
C GLY A 207 9.27 8.78 -8.01
N THR A 208 10.59 8.69 -7.94
CA THR A 208 11.48 9.76 -7.45
C THR A 208 11.86 10.79 -8.52
N HIS A 209 11.38 10.66 -9.77
CA HIS A 209 11.63 11.62 -10.83
C HIS A 209 10.43 12.58 -10.98
N PRO A 210 10.65 13.90 -11.01
CA PRO A 210 9.58 14.86 -11.16
C PRO A 210 9.22 15.10 -12.63
N TRP A 211 8.02 15.62 -12.84
CA TRP A 211 7.64 16.42 -13.99
C TRP A 211 7.89 17.91 -13.67
N ARG A 212 8.23 18.70 -14.68
CA ARG A 212 8.32 20.16 -14.64
C ARG A 212 7.15 20.75 -15.44
N VAL A 213 6.52 21.79 -14.91
CA VAL A 213 5.53 22.60 -15.63
C VAL A 213 5.95 24.06 -15.63
N LEU A 214 5.78 24.73 -16.77
CA LEU A 214 5.79 26.18 -16.89
C LEU A 214 4.37 26.64 -17.24
N CYS A 215 3.87 27.67 -16.55
CA CYS A 215 2.51 28.19 -16.75
C CYS A 215 2.43 29.70 -16.50
N THR A 216 1.39 30.33 -17.04
CA THR A 216 1.20 31.80 -16.97
C THR A 216 0.21 32.23 -15.87
N GLN A 217 -0.62 31.31 -15.37
CA GLN A 217 -1.70 31.60 -14.42
C GLN A 217 -1.70 30.59 -13.26
N LEU A 218 -1.90 31.06 -12.03
CA LEU A 218 -2.06 30.23 -10.84
C LEU A 218 -3.50 30.31 -10.31
N PRO A 219 -4.08 29.20 -9.80
CA PRO A 219 -5.40 29.23 -9.18
C PRO A 219 -5.32 29.93 -7.80
N PRO A 220 -6.34 30.71 -7.40
CA PRO A 220 -6.30 31.47 -6.14
C PRO A 220 -6.04 30.57 -4.91
N GLY A 221 -5.11 31.00 -4.06
CA GLY A 221 -4.80 30.35 -2.78
C GLY A 221 -3.92 29.10 -2.84
N ILE A 222 -3.41 28.71 -4.02
CA ILE A 222 -2.46 27.60 -4.14
C ILE A 222 -1.17 27.89 -3.32
N PRO A 223 -0.64 26.93 -2.55
CA PRO A 223 0.59 27.15 -1.79
C PRO A 223 1.81 27.20 -2.73
N THR A 224 2.62 28.24 -2.57
CA THR A 224 3.87 28.47 -3.30
C THR A 224 5.08 28.30 -2.38
N GLY A 225 6.18 27.75 -2.89
CA GLY A 225 7.41 27.54 -2.13
C GLY A 225 8.39 26.61 -2.84
N ASN A 226 9.66 26.62 -2.38
CA ASN A 226 10.73 25.77 -2.91
C ASN A 226 10.60 24.30 -2.48
N ASP A 227 9.99 24.04 -1.32
CA ASP A 227 9.57 22.71 -0.87
C ASP A 227 8.18 22.83 -0.21
N LEU A 228 7.19 22.15 -0.77
CA LEU A 228 5.83 22.04 -0.27
C LEU A 228 5.68 20.74 0.51
N ALA A 229 5.70 20.82 1.85
CA ALA A 229 5.60 19.66 2.74
C ALA A 229 4.26 18.90 2.62
N ASP A 230 3.15 19.63 2.45
CA ASP A 230 1.79 19.06 2.30
C ASP A 230 1.56 18.41 0.91
N MET A 231 2.50 18.56 -0.04
CA MET A 231 2.48 18.03 -1.42
C MET A 231 1.09 17.97 -2.08
N PRO A 232 0.39 19.11 -2.28
CA PRO A 232 -1.01 19.11 -2.67
C PRO A 232 -1.26 18.52 -4.07
N ASP A 233 -2.41 17.87 -4.23
CA ASP A 233 -2.80 17.23 -5.50
C ASP A 233 -3.21 18.25 -6.56
N VAL A 234 -2.68 18.03 -7.76
CA VAL A 234 -2.85 18.89 -8.94
C VAL A 234 -3.14 18.07 -10.19
N GLN A 235 -3.92 18.66 -11.09
CA GLN A 235 -4.01 18.27 -12.49
C GLN A 235 -3.36 19.36 -13.34
N ILE A 236 -2.53 18.97 -14.29
CA ILE A 236 -1.83 19.86 -15.20
C ILE A 236 -2.13 19.40 -16.61
N THR A 237 -2.72 20.30 -17.40
CA THR A 237 -3.03 20.08 -18.82
C THR A 237 -2.24 21.08 -19.64
N GLY A 238 -1.40 20.57 -20.55
CA GLY A 238 -0.46 21.40 -21.30
C GLY A 238 0.27 20.64 -22.40
N TYR A 239 1.02 21.39 -23.20
CA TYR A 239 1.81 20.87 -24.32
C TYR A 239 3.14 20.30 -23.81
N TYR A 240 3.45 19.06 -24.17
CA TYR A 240 4.79 18.52 -23.91
C TYR A 240 5.82 19.19 -24.82
N PHE A 241 6.88 19.76 -24.23
CA PHE A 241 7.86 20.56 -24.96
C PHE A 241 9.16 19.79 -25.21
N LYS A 242 9.77 19.25 -24.15
CA LYS A 242 11.03 18.51 -24.22
C LYS A 242 11.23 17.63 -22.99
N LYS A 243 12.16 16.70 -23.10
CA LYS A 243 12.89 16.17 -21.94
C LYS A 243 13.89 17.23 -21.49
N TYR A 244 13.65 17.85 -20.34
CA TYR A 244 14.41 18.97 -19.78
C TYR A 244 15.52 18.49 -18.83
N GLY A 245 16.75 18.97 -19.01
CA GLY A 245 17.89 18.68 -18.13
C GLY A 245 17.96 19.64 -16.94
N TYR A 246 18.27 19.12 -15.76
CA TYR A 246 18.39 19.90 -14.52
C TYR A 246 19.42 19.31 -13.54
N PRO A 247 20.03 20.12 -12.67
CA PRO A 247 20.88 19.62 -11.59
C PRO A 247 19.99 19.08 -10.46
N SER A 248 20.15 17.81 -10.10
CA SER A 248 19.51 17.26 -8.91
C SER A 248 20.19 17.75 -7.62
N ALA A 249 19.51 17.63 -6.49
CA ALA A 249 20.08 18.00 -5.18
C ALA A 249 21.37 17.22 -4.82
N ALA A 250 21.58 16.05 -5.42
CA ALA A 250 22.79 15.24 -5.30
C ALA A 250 23.91 15.66 -6.29
N GLY A 251 23.82 16.85 -6.90
CA GLY A 251 24.76 17.39 -7.89
C GLY A 251 24.74 16.70 -9.27
N LYS A 252 24.10 15.53 -9.39
CA LYS A 252 24.03 14.75 -10.63
C LYS A 252 23.01 15.38 -11.59
N LEU A 253 23.37 15.51 -12.87
CA LEU A 253 22.41 15.92 -13.91
C LEU A 253 21.33 14.84 -14.07
N GLN A 254 20.07 15.26 -13.99
CA GLN A 254 18.88 14.43 -14.21
C GLN A 254 18.02 15.07 -15.31
N THR A 255 17.02 14.32 -15.78
CA THR A 255 16.07 14.82 -16.78
C THR A 255 14.62 14.63 -16.32
N ALA A 256 13.75 15.53 -16.74
CA ALA A 256 12.32 15.54 -16.42
C ALA A 256 11.49 15.87 -17.67
N PRO A 257 10.25 15.36 -17.79
CA PRO A 257 9.25 15.91 -18.71
C PRO A 257 9.04 17.40 -18.44
N LEU A 258 8.98 18.24 -19.49
CA LEU A 258 8.57 19.64 -19.38
C LEU A 258 7.25 19.88 -20.14
N LEU A 259 6.23 20.29 -19.39
CA LEU A 259 4.92 20.72 -19.90
C LEU A 259 4.83 22.25 -19.94
N ILE A 260 4.22 22.79 -20.98
CA ILE A 260 3.80 24.20 -21.11
C ILE A 260 2.29 24.25 -20.97
N ALA A 261 1.80 24.78 -19.85
CA ALA A 261 0.39 24.83 -19.51
C ALA A 261 -0.13 26.28 -19.40
N ARG A 262 -1.44 26.46 -19.44
CA ARG A 262 -2.07 27.73 -19.09
C ARG A 262 -1.98 27.95 -17.58
N GLN A 263 -2.56 27.03 -16.82
CA GLN A 263 -2.62 27.06 -15.37
C GLN A 263 -2.51 25.65 -14.77
N ILE A 264 -2.07 25.59 -13.52
CA ILE A 264 -2.17 24.39 -12.68
C ILE A 264 -3.60 24.32 -12.14
N ARG A 265 -4.26 23.15 -12.20
CA ARG A 265 -5.56 22.93 -11.56
C ARG A 265 -5.35 22.25 -10.21
N TRP A 266 -5.38 23.04 -9.14
CA TRP A 266 -5.26 22.56 -7.76
C TRP A 266 -6.62 22.07 -7.21
N PHE A 267 -6.57 20.99 -6.43
CA PHE A 267 -7.71 20.50 -5.66
C PHE A 267 -7.40 20.70 -4.17
N PRO A 268 -8.07 21.64 -3.48
CA PRO A 268 -7.85 21.84 -2.05
C PRO A 268 -8.31 20.61 -1.27
N THR A 269 -7.36 19.79 -0.81
CA THR A 269 -7.64 18.70 0.14
C THR A 269 -8.17 19.33 1.43
N ALA A 270 -9.48 19.34 1.60
CA ALA A 270 -10.13 19.77 2.83
C ALA A 270 -9.49 19.01 3.99
N LYS A 271 -8.86 19.73 4.94
CA LYS A 271 -8.14 19.12 6.07
C LYS A 271 -9.13 18.44 7.00
N GLN A 272 -9.53 17.21 6.64
CA GLN A 272 -10.12 16.25 7.55
C GLN A 272 -9.17 16.14 8.73
N THR A 273 -9.58 16.72 9.85
CA THR A 273 -8.78 16.75 11.06
C THR A 273 -8.85 15.36 11.67
N ALA A 274 -8.02 14.46 11.15
CA ALA A 274 -7.87 13.12 11.68
C ALA A 274 -7.56 13.25 13.18
N PRO A 275 -8.46 12.81 14.08
CA PRO A 275 -8.30 13.08 15.50
C PRO A 275 -7.01 12.41 15.97
N SER A 276 -6.08 13.22 16.47
CA SER A 276 -4.72 12.77 16.78
C SER A 276 -4.74 11.51 17.65
N SER A 277 -4.28 10.40 17.09
CA SER A 277 -4.49 9.06 17.64
C SER A 277 -3.65 8.78 18.90
N SER A 278 -2.87 9.76 19.35
CA SER A 278 -2.09 9.78 20.60
C SER A 278 -2.91 9.49 21.86
N GLY A 279 -4.22 9.73 21.83
CA GLY A 279 -5.17 9.25 22.84
C GLY A 279 -5.52 7.77 22.65
N ALA A 280 -6.06 7.41 21.48
CA ALA A 280 -6.58 6.07 21.17
C ALA A 280 -5.55 4.94 21.40
N VAL A 281 -4.28 5.15 21.03
CA VAL A 281 -3.21 4.16 21.19
C VAL A 281 -3.03 3.73 22.67
N LYS A 282 -3.14 4.67 23.62
CA LYS A 282 -3.03 4.36 25.06
C LYS A 282 -4.14 3.44 25.52
N TYR A 283 -5.38 3.70 25.08
CA TYR A 283 -6.54 2.87 25.41
C TYR A 283 -6.42 1.47 24.78
N ILE A 284 -6.01 1.37 23.51
CA ILE A 284 -5.80 0.08 22.82
C ILE A 284 -4.73 -0.76 23.54
N VAL A 285 -3.56 -0.19 23.85
CA VAL A 285 -2.50 -0.89 24.59
C VAL A 285 -2.96 -1.31 25.98
N SER A 286 -3.70 -0.46 26.70
CA SER A 286 -4.26 -0.82 28.01
C SER A 286 -5.28 -1.96 27.94
N LEU A 287 -6.10 -2.00 26.87
CA LEU A 287 -7.09 -3.05 26.65
C LEU A 287 -6.42 -4.39 26.37
N PHE A 288 -5.41 -4.43 25.51
CA PHE A 288 -4.62 -5.65 25.26
C PHE A 288 -3.91 -6.13 26.54
N LEU A 289 -3.33 -5.22 27.33
CA LEU A 289 -2.70 -5.57 28.61
C LEU A 289 -3.70 -6.22 29.58
N VAL A 290 -4.89 -5.63 29.75
CA VAL A 290 -5.97 -6.16 30.61
C VAL A 290 -6.48 -7.52 30.09
N ILE A 291 -6.62 -7.70 28.78
CA ILE A 291 -7.01 -8.99 28.18
C ILE A 291 -5.95 -10.05 28.45
N SER A 292 -4.66 -9.74 28.27
CA SER A 292 -3.57 -10.68 28.56
C SER A 292 -3.48 -11.04 30.04
N ILE A 293 -3.61 -10.07 30.96
CA ILE A 293 -3.59 -10.30 32.41
C ILE A 293 -4.78 -11.15 32.85
N THR A 294 -5.99 -10.86 32.36
CA THR A 294 -7.19 -11.64 32.72
C THR A 294 -7.14 -13.07 32.17
N LEU A 295 -6.59 -13.27 30.96
CA LEU A 295 -6.37 -14.60 30.38
C LEU A 295 -5.33 -15.40 31.19
N ALA A 296 -4.19 -14.79 31.55
CA ALA A 296 -3.16 -15.41 32.38
C ALA A 296 -3.69 -15.78 33.78
N PHE A 297 -4.47 -14.89 34.41
CA PHE A 297 -5.11 -15.16 35.70
C PHE A 297 -6.11 -16.31 35.62
N LEU A 298 -6.92 -16.39 34.55
CA LEU A 298 -7.86 -17.50 34.35
C LEU A 298 -7.13 -18.84 34.18
N ILE A 299 -6.02 -18.88 33.43
CA ILE A 299 -5.18 -20.07 33.25
C ILE A 299 -4.58 -20.50 34.60
N TRP A 300 -3.94 -19.58 35.33
CA TRP A 300 -3.34 -19.85 36.63
C TRP A 300 -4.35 -20.36 37.65
N ARG A 301 -5.53 -19.73 37.73
CA ARG A 301 -6.62 -20.16 38.62
C ARG A 301 -7.12 -21.56 38.27
N PHE A 302 -7.13 -21.94 36.99
CA PHE A 302 -7.51 -23.29 36.58
C PHE A 302 -6.45 -24.34 36.96
N MET A 303 -5.16 -24.05 36.74
CA MET A 303 -4.06 -24.94 37.12
C MET A 303 -4.01 -25.20 38.65
N VAL A 304 -4.21 -24.15 39.46
CA VAL A 304 -4.31 -24.26 40.93
C VAL A 304 -5.60 -24.98 41.37
N SER A 305 -6.66 -24.94 40.55
CA SER A 305 -7.89 -25.71 40.79
C SER A 305 -7.69 -27.21 40.51
N ASP A 306 -7.01 -27.58 39.42
CA ASP A 306 -6.76 -28.99 39.09
C ASP A 306 -5.85 -29.68 40.12
N GLN A 307 -4.87 -28.95 40.70
CA GLN A 307 -4.08 -29.48 41.83
C GLN A 307 -4.93 -29.84 43.07
N LYS A 308 -6.12 -29.25 43.23
CA LYS A 308 -7.08 -29.64 44.28
C LYS A 308 -7.90 -30.88 43.89
N PHE A 309 -8.23 -31.06 42.60
CA PHE A 309 -8.85 -32.29 42.11
C PHE A 309 -7.90 -33.50 42.18
N ALA A 310 -6.62 -33.32 41.83
CA ALA A 310 -5.60 -34.37 41.94
C ALA A 310 -5.37 -34.86 43.39
N ARG A 311 -5.72 -34.04 44.40
CA ARG A 311 -5.68 -34.41 45.83
C ARG A 311 -7.02 -34.91 46.38
N SER A 312 -8.09 -34.94 45.56
CA SER A 312 -9.35 -35.56 45.95
C SER A 312 -9.24 -37.09 45.95
N ARG A 313 -10.00 -37.77 46.82
CA ARG A 313 -9.71 -39.15 47.26
C ARG A 313 -9.81 -40.23 46.17
N THR A 314 -10.31 -39.93 44.98
CA THR A 314 -10.47 -40.88 43.86
C THR A 314 -9.16 -41.31 43.22
N ALA A 315 -8.15 -40.42 43.13
CA ALA A 315 -6.85 -40.78 42.54
C ALA A 315 -6.17 -41.95 43.30
N LYS A 316 -6.37 -42.02 44.63
CA LYS A 316 -5.84 -43.08 45.51
C LYS A 316 -6.60 -44.42 45.40
N LEU A 317 -7.61 -44.52 44.54
CA LEU A 317 -8.33 -45.76 44.23
C LEU A 317 -7.94 -46.37 42.87
N MET A 318 -7.22 -45.63 42.02
CA MET A 318 -6.82 -46.09 40.68
C MET A 318 -5.42 -46.72 40.61
N GLN A 319 -4.61 -46.60 41.66
CA GLN A 319 -3.39 -47.40 41.81
C GLN A 319 -3.73 -48.74 42.48
N ARG A 320 -3.91 -49.78 41.67
CA ARG A 320 -3.72 -51.19 42.09
C ARG A 320 -2.42 -51.70 41.48
N PRO A 321 -1.58 -52.43 42.23
CA PRO A 321 -0.37 -53.06 41.68
C PRO A 321 -0.73 -54.29 40.84
N ASP A 322 0.11 -54.60 39.86
CA ASP A 322 -0.05 -55.76 39.00
C ASP A 322 0.18 -57.08 39.77
N MET A 323 -0.80 -57.99 39.72
CA MET A 323 -0.64 -59.39 40.10
C MET A 323 -0.55 -60.24 38.82
N SER A 324 0.45 -61.10 38.75
CA SER A 324 0.79 -61.89 37.57
C SER A 324 -0.13 -63.11 37.37
N MET A 325 -0.19 -63.60 36.14
CA MET A 325 -1.12 -64.65 35.69
C MET A 325 -0.85 -66.06 36.24
N ASP A 326 0.20 -66.28 37.04
CA ASP A 326 0.55 -67.62 37.53
C ASP A 326 -0.45 -68.18 38.56
N SER A 327 -1.16 -67.32 39.31
CA SER A 327 -2.16 -67.75 40.31
C SER A 327 -3.46 -68.32 39.73
N LEU A 328 -3.50 -68.61 38.42
CA LEU A 328 -4.67 -69.14 37.70
C LEU A 328 -4.49 -70.58 37.21
N LYS A 329 -3.33 -71.21 37.49
CA LYS A 329 -3.01 -72.58 37.03
C LYS A 329 -3.61 -73.70 37.90
N ASP A 330 -3.88 -73.43 39.17
CA ASP A 330 -4.34 -74.45 40.15
C ASP A 330 -5.87 -74.64 40.22
N ILE A 331 -6.65 -73.96 39.37
CA ILE A 331 -8.12 -74.06 39.37
C ILE A 331 -8.57 -75.29 38.58
N LYS A 332 -8.68 -76.42 39.29
CA LYS A 332 -9.12 -77.72 38.78
C LYS A 332 -10.54 -77.65 38.17
N THR A 333 -10.65 -77.85 36.87
CA THR A 333 -11.94 -77.90 36.14
C THR A 333 -12.71 -79.18 36.44
N VAL A 334 -14.03 -79.06 36.67
CA VAL A 334 -14.96 -80.19 36.79
C VAL A 334 -15.74 -80.32 35.47
N ASP A 335 -15.97 -81.55 35.01
CA ASP A 335 -16.70 -81.81 33.77
C ASP A 335 -18.21 -81.59 33.95
N ILE A 336 -18.85 -81.00 32.93
CA ILE A 336 -20.27 -80.66 32.92
C ILE A 336 -21.16 -81.93 32.91
N ASN A 337 -20.65 -83.05 32.38
CA ASN A 337 -21.40 -84.30 32.27
C ASN A 337 -21.76 -84.93 33.63
N ASP A 338 -20.89 -84.80 34.64
CA ASP A 338 -21.17 -85.32 36.00
C ASP A 338 -22.27 -84.52 36.70
N VAL A 339 -22.31 -83.20 36.48
CA VAL A 339 -23.35 -82.31 37.02
C VAL A 339 -24.72 -82.63 36.43
N LEU A 340 -24.79 -82.95 35.14
CA LEU A 340 -26.03 -83.35 34.47
C LEU A 340 -26.57 -84.70 34.97
N LYS A 341 -25.68 -85.65 35.31
CA LYS A 341 -26.10 -86.92 35.94
C LYS A 341 -26.77 -86.71 37.30
N GLN A 342 -26.21 -85.85 38.15
CA GLN A 342 -26.81 -85.56 39.47
C GLN A 342 -28.21 -84.95 39.37
N MET A 343 -28.44 -84.02 38.43
CA MET A 343 -29.76 -83.40 38.25
C MET A 343 -30.83 -84.38 37.74
N GLY A 344 -30.43 -85.46 37.04
CA GLY A 344 -31.36 -86.46 36.51
C GLY A 344 -32.03 -87.35 37.58
N GLN A 345 -31.45 -87.46 38.78
CA GLN A 345 -31.92 -88.38 39.83
C GLN A 345 -32.81 -87.73 40.90
N GLN A 346 -33.05 -86.42 40.84
CA GLN A 346 -33.67 -85.66 41.93
C GLN A 346 -35.10 -85.20 41.62
N LYS A 347 -35.91 -86.03 40.94
CA LYS A 347 -37.22 -85.61 40.42
C LYS A 347 -38.35 -86.65 40.56
N GLU A 348 -38.31 -87.48 41.60
CA GLU A 348 -39.40 -88.39 41.95
C GLU A 348 -40.12 -87.92 43.24
N ASP A 349 -41.42 -87.68 43.10
CA ASP A 349 -42.52 -87.67 44.08
C ASP A 349 -42.74 -86.54 45.15
N PRO A 350 -44.01 -86.33 45.59
CA PRO A 350 -44.56 -85.04 46.09
C PRO A 350 -45.16 -85.21 47.53
N PRO A 351 -46.36 -84.75 48.01
CA PRO A 351 -47.45 -83.89 47.50
C PRO A 351 -48.04 -82.84 48.49
N ALA A 352 -49.25 -82.32 48.16
CA ALA A 352 -50.20 -81.54 48.97
C ALA A 352 -49.88 -80.05 49.26
N GLY A 353 -50.87 -79.15 49.38
CA GLY A 353 -52.32 -79.27 49.10
C GLY A 353 -53.18 -78.15 49.72
N SER A 354 -54.39 -77.91 49.18
CA SER A 354 -55.48 -77.03 49.68
C SER A 354 -55.26 -75.50 49.74
N ASP A 355 -56.27 -74.62 49.75
CA ASP A 355 -57.51 -74.56 48.93
C ASP A 355 -58.16 -73.14 48.97
N LYS A 356 -59.10 -72.87 48.04
CA LYS A 356 -60.12 -71.80 47.95
C LYS A 356 -59.77 -70.37 47.42
N PRO A 357 -60.59 -69.85 46.47
CA PRO A 357 -60.66 -68.43 46.06
C PRO A 357 -61.98 -67.74 46.47
N ASP A 358 -62.08 -66.41 46.28
CA ASP A 358 -63.32 -65.64 46.03
C ASP A 358 -62.96 -64.20 45.54
N ASN A 359 -63.87 -63.33 45.10
CA ASN A 359 -64.49 -63.32 43.75
C ASN A 359 -64.83 -61.85 43.33
N GLN A 360 -65.50 -61.66 42.19
CA GLN A 360 -65.91 -60.37 41.61
C GLN A 360 -66.81 -59.51 42.51
N LYS A 361 -66.52 -58.21 42.64
CA LYS A 361 -67.20 -57.17 41.85
C LYS A 361 -66.53 -55.79 41.92
#